data_AF-A0A497NCL8-F1
#
_entry.id   AF-A0A497NCL8-F1
#
_cell.length_a   1.000
_cell.length_b   1.000
_cell.length_c   1.000
_cell.angle_alpha   90.00
_cell.angle_beta   90.00
_cell.angle_gamma   90.00
#
_symmetry.space_group_name_H-M   'P 1'
#
loop_
_entity.id
_entity.type
_entity.pdbx_description
1 polymer ?
#
loop_
_entity_poly.entity_id
_entity_poly.type
_entity_poly.pdbx_seq_one_letter_code
_entity_poly.pdbx_strand_id
1 'polypeptide(L)'
;MENSRPGMPYHPKAYLTHKRNVRPGLNARTKILAALEERPGLTVAQLAELTGLSRSSVRLHLASLRREGVVDRRGKRPYTWFLTGLGQARLTDFRA
;
A
#
# COMPACT_ATOMS: atom_id res chain seq x y z
N MET A 1 -17.75 -6.81 -8.73
CA MET A 1 -16.32 -6.48 -8.60
C MET A 1 -15.95 -6.74 -7.15
N GLU A 2 -15.74 -8.02 -6.88
CA GLU A 2 -15.46 -8.61 -5.56
C GLU A 2 -13.96 -8.50 -5.29
N ASN A 3 -13.53 -8.05 -4.10
CA ASN A 3 -12.30 -8.53 -3.42
C ASN A 3 -11.98 -7.84 -2.08
N SER A 4 -12.95 -7.22 -1.41
CA SER A 4 -12.89 -7.15 0.05
C SER A 4 -13.50 -8.44 0.59
N ARG A 5 -12.67 -9.42 0.97
CA ARG A 5 -13.15 -10.61 1.69
C ARG A 5 -14.02 -10.12 2.87
N PRO A 6 -15.31 -10.51 2.97
CA PRO A 6 -16.16 -10.07 4.07
C PRO A 6 -15.53 -10.60 5.38
N GLY A 7 -15.01 -9.68 6.20
CA GLY A 7 -14.40 -10.01 7.50
C GLY A 7 -13.12 -9.26 7.88
N MET A 8 -12.41 -8.61 6.94
CA MET A 8 -11.21 -7.83 7.28
C MET A 8 -11.45 -6.32 7.13
N PRO A 9 -11.40 -5.52 8.22
CA PRO A 9 -11.64 -4.06 8.14
C PRO A 9 -10.53 -3.30 7.40
N TYR A 10 -9.41 -3.96 7.09
CA TYR A 10 -8.22 -3.38 6.48
C TYR A 10 -7.71 -4.26 5.34
N HIS A 11 -7.06 -3.63 4.36
CA HIS A 11 -6.40 -4.35 3.27
C HIS A 11 -5.32 -5.27 3.86
N PRO A 12 -5.21 -6.55 3.47
CA PRO A 12 -4.24 -7.49 4.05
C PRO A 12 -2.80 -6.96 4.00
N LYS A 13 -2.34 -6.48 2.84
CA LYS A 13 -1.01 -5.86 2.66
C LYS A 13 -0.80 -4.51 3.38
N ALA A 14 -1.78 -4.00 4.14
CA ALA A 14 -1.60 -2.82 4.99
C ALA A 14 -0.84 -3.14 6.29
N TYR A 15 -0.82 -4.40 6.71
CA TYR A 15 -0.05 -4.85 7.86
C TYR A 15 1.42 -5.02 7.48
N LEU A 16 2.30 -4.39 8.26
CA LEU A 16 3.74 -4.41 8.02
C LEU A 16 4.46 -5.18 9.13
N THR A 17 5.46 -5.97 8.76
CA THR A 17 6.21 -6.80 9.72
C THR A 17 7.17 -5.95 10.55
N HIS A 18 7.76 -4.91 9.95
CA HIS A 18 8.80 -4.10 10.59
C HIS A 18 8.27 -2.79 11.21
N LYS A 19 6.96 -2.68 11.49
CA LYS A 19 6.35 -1.48 12.10
C LYS A 19 5.10 -1.84 12.91
N ARG A 20 4.88 -1.18 14.05
CA ARG A 20 3.63 -1.28 14.82
C ARG A 20 2.40 -0.96 13.94
N ASN A 21 1.42 -1.86 13.96
CA ASN A 21 0.19 -1.77 13.17
C ASN A 21 -0.96 -1.17 13.98
N VAL A 22 -0.95 0.16 14.14
CA VAL A 22 -2.04 0.91 14.80
C VAL A 22 -3.15 1.29 13.82
N ARG A 23 -4.38 1.49 14.32
CA ARG A 23 -5.58 1.79 13.51
C ARG A 23 -5.37 2.94 12.51
N PRO A 24 -4.83 4.12 12.88
CA PRO A 24 -4.61 5.21 11.91
C PRO A 24 -3.69 4.82 10.74
N GLY A 25 -2.63 4.07 11.03
CA GLY A 25 -1.70 3.60 10.01
C GLY A 25 -2.28 2.51 9.11
N LEU A 26 -3.12 1.63 9.66
CA LEU A 26 -3.86 0.62 8.90
C LEU A 26 -4.89 1.26 7.98
N ASN A 27 -5.65 2.26 8.47
CA ASN A 27 -6.59 3.04 7.66
C ASN A 27 -5.90 3.70 6.47
N ALA A 28 -4.81 4.43 6.72
CA ALA A 28 -4.10 5.16 5.68
C ALA A 28 -3.50 4.23 4.61
N ARG A 29 -2.84 3.14 5.03
CA ARG A 29 -2.29 2.15 4.09
C ARG A 29 -3.38 1.42 3.31
N THR A 30 -4.51 1.09 3.95
CA THR A 30 -5.66 0.49 3.26
C THR A 30 -6.18 1.39 2.14
N LYS A 31 -6.39 2.68 2.42
CA LYS A 31 -6.82 3.64 1.41
C LYS A 31 -5.83 3.77 0.25
N ILE A 32 -4.53 3.83 0.55
CA ILE A 32 -3.48 3.93 -0.48
C ILE A 32 -3.45 2.67 -1.35
N LEU A 33 -3.54 1.49 -0.74
CA LEU A 33 -3.50 0.22 -1.48
C LEU A 33 -4.73 0.07 -2.36
N ALA A 34 -5.93 0.33 -1.84
CA ALA A 34 -7.16 0.30 -2.63
C ALA A 34 -7.10 1.26 -3.82
N ALA A 35 -6.58 2.48 -3.64
CA ALA A 35 -6.42 3.43 -4.74
C ALA A 35 -5.44 2.93 -5.82
N LEU A 36 -4.37 2.22 -5.43
CA LEU A 36 -3.40 1.64 -6.36
C LEU A 36 -3.89 0.34 -7.02
N GLU A 37 -4.79 -0.41 -6.38
CA GLU A 37 -5.49 -1.55 -6.98
C GLU A 37 -6.45 -1.08 -8.07
N GLU A 38 -7.24 -0.04 -7.78
CA GLU A 38 -8.19 0.54 -8.72
C GLU A 38 -7.48 1.27 -9.86
N ARG A 39 -6.44 2.06 -9.53
CA ARG A 39 -5.71 2.89 -10.49
C ARG A 39 -4.20 2.80 -10.24
N PRO A 40 -3.50 1.89 -10.92
CA PRO A 40 -2.05 1.83 -10.86
C PRO A 40 -1.40 3.09 -11.47
N GLY A 41 -0.20 3.44 -11.00
CA GLY A 41 0.60 4.53 -11.59
C GLY A 41 0.28 5.93 -11.06
N LEU A 42 -0.34 6.03 -9.88
CA LEU A 42 -0.65 7.30 -9.26
C LEU A 42 0.59 7.96 -8.65
N THR A 43 0.65 9.30 -8.76
CA THR A 43 1.63 10.11 -8.03
C THR A 43 1.20 10.33 -6.57
N VAL A 44 2.13 10.80 -5.73
CA VAL A 44 1.81 11.21 -4.35
C VAL A 44 0.70 12.26 -4.29
N ALA A 45 0.66 13.18 -5.26
CA ALA A 45 -0.35 14.24 -5.28
C ALA A 45 -1.74 13.67 -5.56
N GLN A 46 -1.86 12.79 -6.55
CA GLN A 46 -3.11 12.11 -6.89
C GLN A 46 -3.57 11.17 -5.78
N LEU A 47 -2.65 10.44 -5.14
CA LEU A 47 -2.97 9.61 -3.98
C LEU A 47 -3.50 10.45 -2.81
N ALA A 48 -2.91 11.60 -2.54
CA ALA A 48 -3.38 12.49 -1.47
C ALA A 48 -4.81 12.97 -1.73
N GLU A 49 -5.10 13.37 -2.97
CA GLU A 49 -6.43 13.79 -3.42
C GLU A 49 -7.45 12.66 -3.30
N LEU A 50 -7.17 11.49 -3.87
CA LEU A 50 -8.10 10.34 -3.87
C LEU A 50 -8.36 9.77 -2.47
N THR A 51 -7.35 9.78 -1.59
CA THR A 51 -7.47 9.15 -0.25
C THR A 51 -7.91 10.14 0.84
N GLY A 52 -7.90 11.44 0.55
CA GLY A 52 -8.07 12.51 1.55
C GLY A 52 -6.92 12.61 2.56
N LEU A 53 -5.78 11.97 2.30
CA LEU A 53 -4.60 12.02 3.16
C LEU A 53 -3.69 13.20 2.79
N SER A 54 -2.93 13.73 3.74
CA SER A 54 -1.90 14.71 3.42
C SER A 54 -0.77 14.08 2.58
N ARG A 55 -0.14 14.87 1.71
CA ARG A 55 1.00 14.41 0.89
C ARG A 55 2.14 13.84 1.76
N SER A 56 2.40 14.42 2.93
CA SER A 56 3.39 13.92 3.88
C SER A 56 3.01 12.55 4.45
N SER A 57 1.73 12.35 4.79
CA SER A 57 1.21 11.04 5.23
C SER A 57 1.34 9.99 4.12
N VAL A 58 0.96 10.34 2.89
CA VAL A 58 1.11 9.46 1.73
C VAL A 58 2.56 9.03 1.52
N ARG A 59 3.53 9.97 1.54
CA ARG A 59 4.96 9.65 1.43
C ARG A 59 5.44 8.71 2.54
N LEU A 60 5.05 8.97 3.78
CA LEU A 60 5.43 8.14 4.93
C LEU A 60 4.94 6.70 4.78
N HIS A 61 3.68 6.53 4.36
CA HIS A 61 3.08 5.22 4.18
C HIS A 61 3.63 4.48 2.96
N LEU A 62 3.83 5.15 1.82
CA LEU A 62 4.47 4.56 0.63
C LEU A 62 5.91 4.13 0.93
N ALA A 63 6.69 4.91 1.68
CA ALA A 63 8.03 4.52 2.08
C ALA A 63 8.01 3.24 2.95
N SER A 64 7.05 3.15 3.87
CA SER A 64 6.90 1.96 4.73
C SER A 64 6.45 0.73 3.94
N LEU A 65 5.48 0.88 3.03
CA LEU A 65 4.99 -0.19 2.14
C LEU A 65 6.09 -0.66 1.17
N ARG A 66 6.91 0.26 0.65
CA ARG A 66 8.02 -0.06 -0.24
C ARG A 66 9.11 -0.86 0.46
N ARG A 67 9.43 -0.53 1.71
CA ARG A 67 10.39 -1.30 2.53
C ARG A 67 9.94 -2.75 2.73
N GLU A 68 8.64 -2.99 2.69
CA GLU A 68 8.03 -4.32 2.82
C GLU A 68 7.80 -4.98 1.45
N GLY A 69 8.25 -4.34 0.36
CA GLY A 69 8.13 -4.84 -1.01
C GLY A 69 6.71 -4.80 -1.59
N VAL A 70 5.74 -4.20 -0.91
CA VAL A 70 4.31 -4.19 -1.32
C VAL A 70 4.06 -3.26 -2.51
N VAL A 71 4.77 -2.13 -2.54
CA VAL A 71 4.67 -1.12 -3.59
C VAL A 71 6.06 -0.74 -4.10
N ASP A 72 6.14 -0.25 -5.32
CA ASP A 72 7.34 0.38 -5.85
C ASP A 72 6.99 1.59 -6.70
N ARG A 73 8.02 2.36 -7.08
CA ARG A 73 7.89 3.60 -7.83
C ARG A 73 8.68 3.54 -9.14
N ARG A 74 8.19 4.20 -10.19
CA ARG A 74 8.83 4.24 -11.51
C ARG A 74 8.96 5.70 -12.02
N GLY A 75 9.80 5.87 -13.04
CA GLY A 75 9.98 7.15 -13.74
C GLY A 75 10.85 8.17 -13.01
N LYS A 76 10.76 9.43 -13.44
CA LYS A 76 11.40 10.59 -12.82
C LYS A 76 10.42 11.30 -11.88
N ARG A 77 10.89 12.28 -11.11
CA ARG A 77 10.01 13.08 -10.25
C ARG A 77 9.00 13.87 -11.11
N PRO A 78 7.71 13.95 -10.69
CA PRO A 78 7.11 13.20 -9.58
C PRO A 78 6.93 11.71 -9.94
N TYR A 79 7.41 10.83 -9.06
CA TYR A 79 7.33 9.38 -9.28
C TYR A 79 5.89 8.89 -9.29
N THR A 80 5.62 7.89 -10.13
CA THR A 80 4.37 7.11 -10.15
C THR A 80 4.56 5.82 -9.35
N TRP A 81 3.52 5.41 -8.61
CA TRP A 81 3.56 4.28 -7.69
C TRP A 81 2.67 3.13 -8.17
N PHE A 82 3.10 1.90 -7.88
CA PHE A 82 2.44 0.68 -8.32
C PHE A 82 2.52 -0.38 -7.22
N LEU A 83 1.55 -1.29 -7.20
CA LEU A 83 1.69 -2.55 -6.48
C LEU A 83 2.73 -3.42 -7.20
N THR A 84 3.61 -4.06 -6.45
CA THR A 84 4.63 -4.96 -7.04
C THR A 84 4.08 -6.35 -7.36
N GLY A 85 2.88 -6.68 -6.86
CA GLY A 85 2.39 -8.07 -6.78
C GLY A 85 3.04 -8.87 -5.65
N LEU A 86 4.28 -8.54 -5.31
CA LEU A 86 5.05 -9.06 -4.19
C LEU A 86 4.63 -8.39 -2.88
N GLY A 87 4.75 -9.08 -1.75
CA GLY A 87 4.37 -8.55 -0.44
C GLY A 87 3.73 -9.61 0.43
N GLN A 88 3.90 -9.47 1.75
CA GLN A 88 3.53 -10.46 2.76
C GLN A 88 3.92 -11.90 2.39
N ALA A 89 5.18 -12.10 1.97
CA ALA A 89 5.77 -13.42 2.00
C ALA A 89 6.56 -13.57 3.31
N ARG A 90 6.26 -14.62 4.10
CA ARG A 90 7.30 -15.51 4.68
C ARG A 90 6.74 -16.80 5.31
N LEU A 91 7.31 -17.91 4.81
CA LEU A 91 7.60 -19.21 5.44
C LEU A 91 6.49 -20.28 5.65
N THR A 92 5.69 -20.57 4.62
CA THR A 92 5.31 -21.99 4.35
C THR A 92 5.43 -22.41 2.89
N ASP A 93 5.30 -21.52 1.90
CA ASP A 93 4.85 -21.97 0.56
C ASP A 93 5.89 -21.99 -0.57
N PHE A 94 7.18 -22.15 -0.27
CA PHE A 94 8.10 -22.64 -1.31
C PHE A 94 8.97 -23.77 -0.76
N ARG A 95 8.36 -24.96 -0.69
CA ARG A 95 9.09 -26.22 -0.69
C ARG A 95 8.70 -26.95 -1.99
N ALA A 96 9.64 -26.98 -2.94
CA ALA A 96 9.67 -27.99 -3.99
C ALA A 96 10.35 -29.24 -3.44
#